data_AF-A0A951P1E5-F1
#
_entry.id   AF-A0A951P1E5-F1
#
_cell.length_a   1.000
_cell.length_b   1.000
_cell.length_c   1.000
_cell.angle_alpha   90.00
_cell.angle_beta   90.00
_cell.angle_gamma   90.00
#
_symmetry.space_group_name_H-M   'P 1'
#
loop_
_entity.id
_entity.type
_entity.pdbx_description
1 polymer ?
#
loop_
_entity_poly.entity_id
_entity_poly.type
_entity_poly.pdbx_seq_one_letter_code
_entity_poly.pdbx_strand_id
1 'polypeptide(L)'
;MKKFSLILPGAIALLMVATPFAVQARPSGLLAQQTQQQPKRVRANKLNLTDTQKQQAKAIQEQTRNEIVSQVLTQAQRNQYNAAVQQGQKGSWRSLNLTDAQKTEIRNRMQASRQRVEREVLTQAQRDQMQQFRNQQGQRRSRPGA
;
A
#
# COMPACT_ATOMS: atom_id res chain seq x y z
N MET A 1 -2.36 -50.38 -4.00
CA MET A 1 -1.72 -50.36 -2.67
C MET A 1 -0.33 -49.74 -2.88
N LYS A 2 0.11 -48.66 -2.24
CA LYS A 2 0.10 -48.26 -0.82
C LYS A 2 0.07 -46.72 -0.72
N LYS A 3 -0.67 -46.20 0.26
CA LYS A 3 -0.74 -44.78 0.63
C LYS A 3 0.16 -44.63 1.87
N PHE A 4 1.16 -43.75 1.83
CA PHE A 4 1.93 -43.40 3.03
C PHE A 4 1.46 -42.03 3.51
N SER A 5 0.55 -42.05 4.48
CA SER A 5 0.35 -40.96 5.42
C SER A 5 1.52 -40.94 6.38
N LEU A 6 2.19 -39.80 6.54
CA LEU A 6 2.98 -39.51 7.73
C LEU A 6 2.55 -38.14 8.26
N ILE A 7 1.85 -38.19 9.39
CA ILE A 7 1.55 -37.06 10.28
C ILE A 7 2.71 -37.01 11.27
N LEU A 8 3.22 -35.82 11.65
CA LEU A 8 3.44 -35.46 13.06
C LEU A 8 3.81 -33.96 13.18
N PRO A 9 3.47 -33.33 14.33
CA PRO A 9 3.33 -31.89 14.52
C PRO A 9 4.62 -31.23 15.01
N GLY A 10 4.80 -29.95 14.70
CA GLY A 10 5.87 -29.12 15.26
C GLY A 10 5.33 -27.76 15.63
N ALA A 11 4.79 -27.63 16.84
CA ALA A 11 4.48 -26.33 17.43
C ALA A 11 5.79 -25.62 17.79
N ILE A 12 6.12 -24.54 17.09
CA ILE A 12 7.18 -23.63 17.51
C ILE A 12 6.54 -22.57 18.40
N ALA A 13 6.69 -22.72 19.71
CA ALA A 13 6.49 -21.62 20.65
C ALA A 13 7.78 -20.78 20.67
N LEU A 14 7.76 -19.59 20.07
CA LEU A 14 8.86 -18.63 20.17
C LEU A 14 8.44 -17.44 21.04
N LEU A 15 9.28 -17.18 22.04
CA LEU A 15 9.09 -16.32 23.20
C LEU A 15 8.96 -14.84 22.83
N MET A 16 8.00 -14.12 23.45
CA MET A 16 7.95 -12.66 23.41
C MET A 16 8.96 -12.06 24.38
N VAL A 17 9.90 -11.26 23.88
CA VAL A 17 10.73 -10.38 24.70
C VAL A 17 10.00 -9.04 24.83
N ALA A 18 9.55 -8.71 26.04
CA ALA A 18 9.00 -7.39 26.36
C ALA A 18 10.14 -6.44 26.72
N THR A 19 10.50 -5.53 25.81
CA THR A 19 11.39 -4.41 26.11
C THR A 19 10.64 -3.35 26.93
N PRO A 20 11.16 -2.86 28.07
CA PRO A 20 10.55 -1.75 28.77
C PRO A 20 10.77 -0.44 27.99
N PHE A 21 9.68 0.29 27.76
CA PHE A 21 9.73 1.66 27.23
C PHE A 21 10.24 2.60 28.33
N ALA A 22 11.43 3.18 28.15
CA ALA A 22 11.84 4.35 28.91
C ALA A 22 11.14 5.59 28.31
N VAL A 23 10.16 6.13 29.04
CA VAL A 23 9.54 7.43 28.76
C VAL A 23 10.49 8.51 29.27
N GLN A 24 11.20 9.19 28.36
CA GLN A 24 11.97 10.38 28.70
C GLN A 24 11.14 11.63 28.40
N ALA A 25 10.85 12.39 29.45
CA ALA A 25 10.10 13.64 29.39
C ALA A 25 10.93 14.79 28.79
N ARG A 26 10.18 15.72 28.18
CA ARG A 26 10.53 16.96 27.45
C ARG A 26 11.69 17.79 28.02
N PRO A 27 12.27 18.65 27.16
CA PRO A 27 12.14 20.08 27.45
C PRO A 27 11.42 20.85 26.34
N SER A 28 10.57 21.77 26.79
CA SER A 28 9.87 22.77 25.99
C SER A 28 10.87 23.75 25.37
N GLY A 29 10.79 23.96 24.07
CA GLY A 29 11.54 25.02 23.41
C GLY A 29 11.51 24.89 21.90
N LEU A 30 10.81 25.83 21.27
CA LEU A 30 11.00 26.41 19.94
C LEU A 30 9.65 26.58 19.23
N LEU A 31 9.16 27.81 19.33
CA LEU A 31 8.12 28.40 18.50
C LEU A 31 8.61 28.42 17.04
N ALA A 32 8.45 27.29 16.35
CA ALA A 32 8.59 27.22 14.90
C ALA A 32 7.21 27.39 14.25
N GLN A 33 6.93 28.64 13.93
CA GLN A 33 6.11 29.14 12.82
C GLN A 33 5.39 28.04 12.00
N GLN A 34 4.15 27.73 12.36
CA GLN A 34 3.28 26.84 11.58
C GLN A 34 2.66 27.61 10.41
N THR A 35 3.38 27.70 9.30
CA THR A 35 2.73 27.77 7.97
C THR A 35 2.22 26.38 7.62
N GLN A 36 1.06 25.98 8.14
CA GLN A 36 0.50 24.66 7.86
C GLN A 36 -0.26 24.64 6.53
N GLN A 37 0.56 24.39 5.51
CA GLN A 37 0.22 23.83 4.22
C GLN A 37 -0.77 22.66 4.34
N GLN A 38 -1.68 22.64 3.38
CA GLN A 38 -2.86 21.80 3.21
C GLN A 38 -2.72 20.30 3.57
N PRO A 39 -3.83 19.64 3.99
CA PRO A 39 -3.87 18.34 4.66
C PRO A 39 -3.72 17.13 3.72
N LYS A 40 -2.66 17.05 2.91
CA LYS A 40 -2.35 15.84 2.13
C LYS A 40 -1.71 14.72 2.98
N ARG A 41 -1.11 15.05 4.13
CA ARG A 41 -0.47 14.06 5.02
C ARG A 41 -1.43 13.30 5.95
N VAL A 42 -2.66 13.77 6.12
CA VAL A 42 -3.58 13.22 7.14
C VAL A 42 -4.15 11.85 6.75
N ARG A 43 -4.23 11.47 5.46
CA ARG A 43 -4.87 10.21 5.07
C ARG A 43 -3.99 8.97 5.23
N ALA A 44 -2.69 9.07 4.96
CA ALA A 44 -1.75 7.95 5.11
C ALA A 44 -1.39 7.69 6.58
N ASN A 45 -1.39 8.73 7.42
CA ASN A 45 -1.14 8.60 8.87
C ASN A 45 -2.30 7.96 9.64
N LYS A 46 -3.48 7.77 9.04
CA LYS A 46 -4.65 7.27 9.78
C LYS A 46 -4.56 5.81 10.21
N LEU A 47 -3.79 5.00 9.49
CA LEU A 47 -3.61 3.57 9.81
C LEU A 47 -2.39 3.30 10.71
N ASN A 48 -1.62 4.35 11.08
CA ASN A 48 -0.39 4.22 11.88
C ASN A 48 0.52 3.10 11.38
N LEU A 49 0.79 3.07 10.07
CA LEU A 49 1.64 2.03 9.48
C LEU A 49 3.06 2.15 10.04
N THR A 50 3.64 1.01 10.44
CA THR A 50 5.07 0.95 10.81
C THR A 50 5.95 1.14 9.59
N ASP A 51 7.22 1.48 9.79
CA ASP A 51 8.14 1.67 8.66
C ASP A 51 8.38 0.36 7.90
N THR A 52 8.42 -0.77 8.60
CA THR A 52 8.46 -2.10 7.98
C THR A 52 7.22 -2.35 7.11
N GLN A 53 6.03 -2.01 7.60
CA GLN A 53 4.79 -2.14 6.82
C GLN A 53 4.81 -1.24 5.57
N LYS A 54 5.30 0.00 5.70
CA LYS A 54 5.44 0.90 4.54
C LYS A 54 6.43 0.34 3.51
N GLN A 55 7.55 -0.22 3.95
CA GLN A 55 8.54 -0.83 3.06
C GLN A 55 7.97 -2.04 2.33
N GLN A 56 7.28 -2.94 3.03
CA GLN A 56 6.63 -4.10 2.43
C GLN A 56 5.53 -3.70 1.43
N ALA A 57 4.68 -2.74 1.78
CA ALA A 57 3.67 -2.22 0.88
C ALA A 57 4.29 -1.60 -0.39
N LYS A 58 5.39 -0.88 -0.24
CA LYS A 58 6.14 -0.30 -1.36
C LYS A 58 6.73 -1.38 -2.26
N ALA A 59 7.33 -2.42 -1.68
CA ALA A 59 7.88 -3.55 -2.44
C ALA A 59 6.79 -4.25 -3.27
N ILE A 60 5.61 -4.52 -2.69
CA ILE A 60 4.47 -5.11 -3.41
C ILE A 60 4.02 -4.22 -4.57
N GLN A 61 3.95 -2.89 -4.35
CA GLN A 61 3.58 -1.94 -5.39
C GLN A 61 4.62 -1.85 -6.52
N GLU A 62 5.90 -1.89 -6.19
CA GLU A 62 6.99 -1.88 -7.16
C GLU A 62 7.00 -3.16 -7.99
N GLN A 63 6.82 -4.32 -7.36
CA GLN A 63 6.67 -5.59 -8.08
C GLN A 63 5.48 -5.53 -9.04
N THR A 64 4.31 -5.09 -8.56
CA THR A 64 3.11 -4.99 -9.40
C THR A 64 3.34 -4.06 -10.59
N ARG A 65 4.01 -2.93 -10.37
CA ARG A 65 4.37 -2.00 -11.43
C ARG A 65 5.27 -2.67 -12.46
N ASN A 66 6.29 -3.39 -12.02
CA ASN A 66 7.23 -4.09 -12.91
C ASN A 66 6.51 -5.17 -13.73
N GLU A 67 5.59 -5.92 -13.12
CA GLU A 67 4.75 -6.90 -13.82
C GLU A 67 3.88 -6.23 -14.88
N ILE A 68 3.26 -5.09 -14.55
CA ILE A 68 2.45 -4.34 -15.53
C ILE A 68 3.32 -3.85 -16.70
N VAL A 69 4.47 -3.22 -16.40
CA VAL A 69 5.36 -2.71 -17.44
C VAL A 69 5.83 -3.85 -18.33
N SER A 70 6.20 -5.00 -17.77
CA SER A 70 6.74 -6.13 -18.52
C SER A 70 5.69 -6.94 -19.30
N GLN A 71 4.48 -7.10 -18.76
CA GLN A 71 3.47 -8.03 -19.30
C GLN A 71 2.31 -7.36 -20.02
N VAL A 72 1.99 -6.10 -19.73
CA VAL A 72 0.80 -5.41 -20.27
C VAL A 72 1.16 -4.39 -21.34
N LEU A 73 2.30 -3.72 -21.19
CA LEU A 73 2.72 -2.68 -22.13
C LEU A 73 3.42 -3.26 -23.36
N THR A 74 3.25 -2.58 -24.50
CA THR A 74 4.08 -2.83 -25.69
C THR A 74 5.50 -2.31 -25.51
N GLN A 75 6.44 -2.72 -26.36
CA GLN A 75 7.82 -2.24 -26.30
C GLN A 75 7.91 -0.70 -26.40
N ALA A 76 7.16 -0.10 -27.32
CA ALA A 76 7.13 1.35 -27.49
C ALA A 76 6.60 2.06 -26.23
N GLN A 77 5.52 1.55 -25.64
CA GLN A 77 4.95 2.09 -24.40
C GLN A 77 5.90 1.91 -23.21
N ARG A 78 6.62 0.79 -23.12
CA ARG A 78 7.68 0.58 -22.10
C ARG A 78 8.79 1.61 -22.22
N ASN A 79 9.26 1.88 -23.43
CA ASN A 79 10.32 2.87 -23.65
C ASN A 79 9.86 4.28 -23.23
N GLN A 80 8.64 4.67 -23.62
CA GLN A 80 8.04 5.94 -23.19
C GLN A 80 7.88 6.01 -21.66
N TYR A 81 7.44 4.92 -21.04
CA TYR A 81 7.30 4.83 -19.60
C TYR A 81 8.66 5.02 -18.89
N ASN A 82 9.69 4.31 -19.34
CA ASN A 82 11.03 4.38 -18.75
C ASN A 82 11.65 5.77 -18.91
N ALA A 83 11.47 6.40 -20.08
CA ALA A 83 11.92 7.77 -20.31
C ALA A 83 11.23 8.76 -19.36
N ALA A 84 9.91 8.65 -19.18
CA ALA A 84 9.17 9.49 -18.24
C ALA A 84 9.66 9.29 -16.80
N VAL A 85 9.93 8.05 -16.39
CA VAL A 85 10.48 7.74 -15.06
C VAL A 85 11.86 8.35 -14.86
N GLN A 86 12.75 8.27 -15.86
CA GLN A 86 14.09 8.89 -15.81
C GLN A 86 14.01 10.41 -15.68
N GLN A 87 13.03 11.05 -16.31
CA GLN A 87 12.77 12.49 -16.20
C GLN A 87 12.09 12.88 -14.88
N GLY A 88 11.93 11.96 -13.93
CA GLY A 88 11.28 12.22 -12.64
C GLY A 88 9.75 12.27 -12.72
N GLN A 89 9.15 12.03 -13.89
CA GLN A 89 7.71 11.91 -14.08
C GLN A 89 7.26 10.52 -13.64
N LYS A 90 7.33 10.27 -12.33
CA LYS A 90 6.98 8.97 -11.74
C LYS A 90 5.55 8.57 -12.12
N GLY A 91 5.43 7.55 -12.98
CA GLY A 91 4.22 6.75 -13.12
C GLY A 91 3.05 7.41 -13.84
N SER A 92 3.28 8.26 -14.84
CA SER A 92 2.18 8.69 -15.72
C SER A 92 1.78 7.57 -16.68
N TRP A 93 0.94 6.65 -16.20
CA TRP A 93 0.24 5.68 -17.05
C TRP A 93 -0.71 6.38 -18.04
N ARG A 94 -1.11 7.62 -17.73
CA ARG A 94 -2.10 8.40 -18.49
C ARG A 94 -1.52 8.95 -19.79
N SER A 95 -0.20 9.08 -19.88
CA SER A 95 0.49 9.54 -21.09
C SER A 95 0.87 8.40 -22.03
N LEU A 96 0.66 7.14 -21.59
CA LEU A 96 0.74 6.00 -22.48
C LEU A 96 -0.61 5.90 -23.17
N ASN A 97 -0.65 5.90 -24.50
CA ASN A 97 -1.85 5.68 -25.30
C ASN A 97 -2.33 4.23 -25.11
N LEU A 98 -2.86 3.92 -23.91
CA LEU A 98 -3.27 2.59 -23.50
C LEU A 98 -4.60 2.23 -24.16
N THR A 99 -4.71 0.99 -24.63
CA THR A 99 -5.99 0.43 -25.07
C THR A 99 -6.92 0.20 -23.87
N ASP A 100 -8.22 0.07 -24.10
CA ASP A 100 -9.17 -0.18 -23.00
C ASP A 100 -8.96 -1.55 -22.35
N ALA A 101 -8.50 -2.55 -23.11
CA ALA A 101 -8.05 -3.83 -22.58
C ALA A 101 -6.85 -3.65 -21.63
N GLN A 102 -5.83 -2.90 -22.04
CA GLN A 102 -4.67 -2.60 -21.19
C GLN A 102 -5.07 -1.83 -19.93
N LYS A 103 -5.92 -0.80 -20.04
CA LYS A 103 -6.42 -0.03 -18.88
C LYS A 103 -7.16 -0.93 -17.90
N THR A 104 -7.97 -1.86 -18.40
CA THR A 104 -8.73 -2.80 -17.57
C THR A 104 -7.79 -3.77 -16.84
N GLU A 105 -6.82 -4.33 -17.55
CA GLU A 105 -5.82 -5.23 -16.97
C GLU A 105 -4.97 -4.53 -15.90
N ILE A 106 -4.51 -3.30 -16.18
CA ILE A 106 -3.80 -2.47 -15.20
C ILE A 106 -4.65 -2.23 -13.95
N ARG A 107 -5.94 -1.90 -14.13
CA ARG A 107 -6.85 -1.68 -13.00
C ARG A 107 -6.99 -2.93 -12.15
N ASN A 108 -7.16 -4.10 -12.78
CA ASN A 108 -7.31 -5.37 -12.09
C ASN A 108 -6.05 -5.72 -11.29
N ARG A 109 -4.86 -5.56 -11.88
CA ARG A 109 -3.58 -5.81 -11.20
C ARG A 109 -3.34 -4.86 -10.04
N MET A 110 -3.68 -3.58 -10.21
CA MET A 110 -3.60 -2.59 -9.14
C MET A 110 -4.58 -2.89 -8.00
N GLN A 111 -5.78 -3.40 -8.30
CA GLN A 111 -6.73 -3.84 -7.28
C GLN A 111 -6.23 -5.09 -6.54
N ALA A 112 -5.72 -6.09 -7.26
CA ALA A 112 -5.13 -7.29 -6.66
C ALA A 112 -3.92 -6.95 -5.77
N SER A 113 -3.08 -6.02 -6.20
CA SER A 113 -1.96 -5.48 -5.42
C SER A 113 -2.43 -4.85 -4.11
N ARG A 114 -3.48 -4.03 -4.14
CA ARG A 114 -4.08 -3.46 -2.92
C ARG A 114 -4.60 -4.54 -1.97
N GLN A 115 -5.31 -5.53 -2.49
CA GLN A 115 -5.79 -6.66 -1.70
C GLN A 115 -4.63 -7.48 -1.10
N ARG A 116 -3.52 -7.61 -1.83
CA ARG A 116 -2.31 -8.27 -1.34
C ARG A 116 -1.72 -7.49 -0.16
N VAL A 117 -1.54 -6.17 -0.30
CA VAL A 117 -1.09 -5.31 0.80
C VAL A 117 -2.03 -5.40 2.01
N GLU A 118 -3.35 -5.37 1.80
CA GLU A 118 -4.33 -5.48 2.88
C GLU A 118 -4.22 -6.78 3.67
N ARG A 119 -3.93 -7.90 3.01
CA ARG A 119 -3.84 -9.23 3.63
C ARG A 119 -2.47 -9.48 4.28
N GLU A 120 -1.40 -9.10 3.59
CA GLU A 120 -0.03 -9.49 3.97
C GLU A 120 0.68 -8.45 4.85
N VAL A 121 0.31 -7.17 4.74
CA VAL A 121 1.03 -6.08 5.41
C VAL A 121 0.24 -5.53 6.60
N LEU A 122 -1.08 -5.44 6.48
CA LEU A 122 -1.91 -4.81 7.51
C LEU A 122 -2.29 -5.79 8.62
N THR A 123 -2.42 -5.27 9.83
CA THR A 123 -3.03 -6.00 10.95
C THR A 123 -4.55 -6.07 10.80
N GLN A 124 -5.20 -6.96 11.56
CA GLN A 124 -6.66 -7.06 11.55
C GLN A 124 -7.32 -5.73 11.94
N ALA A 125 -6.85 -5.11 13.03
CA ALA A 125 -7.37 -3.82 13.47
C ALA A 125 -7.20 -2.71 12.41
N GLN A 126 -6.06 -2.69 11.70
CA GLN A 126 -5.83 -1.73 10.61
C GLN A 126 -6.76 -1.99 9.41
N ARG A 127 -7.07 -3.26 9.10
CA ARG A 127 -8.06 -3.61 8.06
C ARG A 127 -9.45 -3.13 8.45
N ASP A 128 -9.89 -3.38 9.68
CA ASP A 128 -11.22 -2.99 10.15
C ASP A 128 -11.39 -1.46 10.13
N GLN A 129 -10.36 -0.74 10.57
CA GLN A 129 -10.32 0.72 10.50
C GLN A 129 -10.40 1.22 9.05
N MET A 130 -9.73 0.55 8.11
CA MET A 130 -9.83 0.88 6.69
C MET A 130 -11.24 0.67 6.14
N GLN A 131 -11.90 -0.42 6.50
CA GLN A 131 -13.28 -0.69 6.07
C GLN A 131 -14.24 0.37 6.60
N GLN A 132 -14.11 0.77 7.87
CA GLN A 132 -14.90 1.88 8.42
C GLN A 132 -14.69 3.17 7.62
N PHE A 133 -13.45 3.50 7.24
CA PHE A 133 -13.20 4.68 6.40
C PHE A 133 -13.81 4.58 5.00
N ARG A 134 -13.82 3.39 4.39
CA ARG A 134 -14.49 3.18 3.09
C ARG A 134 -15.99 3.41 3.21
N ASN A 135 -16.62 2.87 4.25
CA ASN A 135 -18.06 3.01 4.48
C ASN A 135 -18.44 4.47 4.70
N GLN A 136 -17.67 5.20 5.52
CA GLN A 136 -17.88 6.64 5.75
C GLN A 136 -17.71 7.47 4.47
N GLN A 137 -16.75 7.13 3.60
CA GLN A 137 -16.59 7.81 2.31
C GLN A 137 -17.72 7.49 1.33
N GLY A 138 -18.22 6.25 1.33
CA GLY A 138 -19.38 5.86 0.54
C GLY A 138 -20.62 6.66 0.91
N GLN A 139 -20.90 6.74 2.22
CA GLN A 139 -22.05 7.50 2.75
C GLN A 139 -22.00 8.99 2.39
N ARG A 140 -20.79 9.60 2.37
CA ARG A 140 -20.61 11.00 1.95
C ARG A 140 -20.85 11.23 0.46
N ARG A 141 -20.62 10.23 -0.39
CA ARG A 141 -20.89 10.31 -1.84
C ARG A 141 -22.36 10.09 -2.17
N SER A 142 -23.06 9.32 -1.34
CA SER A 142 -24.48 9.02 -1.49
C SER A 142 -25.39 10.05 -0.82
N ARG A 143 -24.85 11.09 -0.21
CA ARG A 143 -25.61 12.20 0.35
C ARG A 143 -25.59 13.36 -0.66
N PRO A 144 -26.64 13.55 -1.49
CA PRO A 144 -26.81 14.80 -2.22
C PRO A 144 -26.85 15.94 -1.21
N GLY A 145 -26.36 17.12 -1.59
CA GLY A 145 -26.00 18.23 -0.70
C GLY A 145 -26.93 18.46 0.49
N ALA A 146 -26.31 18.77 1.63
CA ALA A 146 -26.92 19.73 2.55
C ALA A 146 -26.70 21.13 1.96
#